data_AF-A0A1B3EDF6-F1
#
_entry.id   AF-A0A1B3EDF6-F1
#
_cell.length_a   1.000
_cell.length_b   1.000
_cell.length_c   1.000
_cell.angle_alpha   90.00
_cell.angle_beta   90.00
_cell.angle_gamma   90.00
#
_symmetry.space_group_name_H-M   'P 1'
#
loop_
_entity.id
_entity.type
_entity.pdbx_description
1 polymer ?
#
loop_
_entity_poly.entity_id
_entity_poly.type
_entity_poly.pdbx_seq_one_letter_code
_entity_poly.pdbx_strand_id
1 'polypeptide(L)'
;MHNALPKYVLPLLLGLTVAPAKAGLYAVDQTTFTQANGFFPAWYQDTHGRALDLCLSKALSSRVAGAFMCNLLPNPGVFDDTQPVAFPTNFPDEAFWFTGDAAITDAATGINLLYVSAVEAAFGGGLPAAGDQVSFARIRIRVTVPVAGTYTITHPYGVDVFDVDTPGTRAINLTRDIGIGAPGDFSGALTGNIGPFLRSVNGPYIETDPVSNLPETFIGDPNVLEEVTGSPFGTNFVRVEGPNGLRVETRLFAISGKLSQVPLATPLLVERATYSRGGTASAPGATQQDFFVLAPPAPGTVTYSAGTSGTMLGSATGSWYGQSPSTPVPNGSVSFTAENATAIPSSTATTKTVPLVDLVTISRAEYSMGTATLTVEASSSDQAGTPVLTAEGLGTLANGRLQLPAQPLPPATVHVLSSNGGSDTEEVLILP
;
A
#
# COMPACT_ATOMS: atom_id res chain seq x y z
N MET A 1 -6.81 -51.20 16.20
CA MET A 1 -5.35 -51.37 16.39
C MET A 1 -4.71 -50.13 15.77
N HIS A 2 -4.71 -49.00 16.47
CA HIS A 2 -3.54 -48.45 17.17
C HIS A 2 -2.26 -48.55 16.34
N ASN A 3 -1.91 -47.47 15.65
CA ASN A 3 -0.53 -47.04 15.50
C ASN A 3 -0.50 -45.53 15.75
N ALA A 4 -0.12 -45.20 16.98
CA ALA A 4 0.23 -43.85 17.40
C ALA A 4 1.63 -43.53 16.86
N LEU A 5 1.75 -42.45 16.08
CA LEU A 5 3.04 -41.86 15.73
C LEU A 5 3.42 -40.76 16.75
N PRO A 6 4.72 -40.59 17.05
CA PRO A 6 5.19 -39.85 18.20
C PRO A 6 5.10 -38.33 17.98
N LYS A 7 4.84 -37.63 19.08
CA LYS A 7 4.85 -36.18 19.20
C LYS A 7 6.28 -35.64 18.97
N TYR A 8 6.53 -35.11 17.78
CA TYR A 8 7.57 -34.10 17.60
C TYR A 8 6.89 -32.73 17.60
N VAL A 9 6.98 -32.04 18.74
CA VAL A 9 6.69 -30.61 18.82
C VAL A 9 7.84 -29.91 18.11
N LEU A 10 7.68 -29.69 16.80
CA LEU A 10 8.51 -28.76 16.07
C LEU A 10 8.12 -27.35 16.57
N PRO A 11 9.06 -26.54 17.08
CA PRO A 11 8.75 -25.15 17.34
C PRO A 11 8.42 -24.52 15.98
N LEU A 12 7.14 -24.23 15.77
CA LEU A 12 6.68 -23.43 14.65
C LEU A 12 7.27 -22.04 14.89
N LEU A 13 8.48 -21.79 14.36
CA LEU A 13 8.88 -20.45 14.00
C LEU A 13 7.81 -20.00 13.00
N LEU A 14 6.82 -19.25 13.47
CA LEU A 14 6.11 -18.33 12.60
C LEU A 14 7.20 -17.42 12.04
N GLY A 15 7.73 -17.79 10.87
CA GLY A 15 8.24 -16.80 9.96
C GLY A 15 7.08 -15.86 9.74
N LEU A 16 7.12 -14.72 10.43
CA LEU A 16 6.42 -13.53 9.97
C LEU A 16 6.98 -13.29 8.58
N THR A 17 6.31 -13.85 7.58
CA THR A 17 6.39 -13.35 6.23
C THR A 17 6.04 -11.89 6.38
N VAL A 18 7.06 -11.03 6.30
CA VAL A 18 6.87 -9.59 6.15
C VAL A 18 5.96 -9.49 4.94
N ALA A 19 4.67 -9.23 5.18
CA ALA A 19 3.75 -8.97 4.09
C ALA A 19 4.42 -7.87 3.27
N PRO A 20 4.55 -8.02 1.94
CA PRO A 20 5.11 -6.96 1.12
C PRO A 20 4.34 -5.69 1.47
N ALA A 21 5.08 -4.60 1.69
CA ALA A 21 4.48 -3.32 2.02
C ALA A 21 3.35 -3.06 1.01
N LYS A 22 2.11 -3.02 1.51
CA LYS A 22 1.00 -2.60 0.65
C LYS A 22 1.28 -1.14 0.33
N ALA A 23 1.52 -0.84 -0.95
CA ALA A 23 1.63 0.52 -1.44
C ALA A 23 0.48 1.36 -0.87
N GLY A 24 0.81 2.34 -0.05
CA GLY A 24 -0.17 3.20 0.60
C GLY A 24 -0.62 4.35 -0.31
N LEU A 25 0.19 4.66 -1.32
CA LEU A 25 -0.11 5.60 -2.40
C LEU A 25 -0.74 4.88 -3.59
N TYR A 26 -1.59 5.60 -4.32
CA TYR A 26 -2.34 5.10 -5.47
C TYR A 26 -1.88 5.71 -6.79
N ALA A 27 -1.66 7.02 -6.82
CA ALA A 27 -1.29 7.73 -8.03
C ALA A 27 -0.40 8.94 -7.73
N VAL A 28 0.31 9.40 -8.74
CA VAL A 28 1.10 10.62 -8.75
C VAL A 28 0.75 11.42 -9.98
N ASP A 29 0.82 12.75 -9.90
CA ASP A 29 0.62 13.63 -11.05
C ASP A 29 1.47 13.19 -12.26
N GLN A 30 0.81 12.97 -13.39
CA GLN A 30 1.41 12.58 -14.67
C GLN A 30 1.33 13.72 -15.71
N THR A 31 0.85 14.91 -15.31
CA THR A 31 0.81 16.07 -16.19
C THR A 31 2.22 16.64 -16.42
N THR A 32 2.36 17.53 -17.40
CA THR A 32 3.64 18.17 -17.67
C THR A 32 4.12 18.94 -16.44
N PHE A 33 5.25 18.53 -15.87
CA PHE A 33 5.84 19.21 -14.71
C PHE A 33 6.29 20.61 -15.10
N THR A 34 5.97 21.59 -14.25
CA THR A 34 6.23 23.00 -14.52
C THR A 34 7.25 23.57 -13.53
N GLN A 35 7.86 24.69 -13.92
CA GLN A 35 8.79 25.43 -13.06
C GLN A 35 8.15 25.93 -11.76
N ALA A 36 6.83 26.13 -11.72
CA ALA A 36 6.11 26.56 -10.53
C ALA A 36 6.27 25.56 -9.36
N ASN A 37 6.36 24.27 -9.67
CA ASN A 37 6.60 23.20 -8.70
C ASN A 37 8.05 22.69 -8.74
N GLY A 38 8.99 23.45 -9.31
CA GLY A 38 10.38 23.01 -9.45
C GLY A 38 10.57 21.77 -10.35
N PHE A 39 9.65 21.54 -11.29
CA PHE A 39 9.55 20.34 -12.13
C PHE A 39 9.29 19.03 -11.34
N PHE A 40 8.73 19.12 -10.14
CA PHE A 40 8.15 17.98 -9.43
C PHE A 40 6.67 17.76 -9.78
N PRO A 41 6.12 16.57 -9.50
CA PRO A 41 4.69 16.31 -9.56
C PRO A 41 3.91 17.28 -8.67
N ALA A 42 2.77 17.78 -9.15
CA ALA A 42 1.95 18.66 -8.33
C ALA A 42 1.41 17.93 -7.09
N TRP A 43 1.04 16.66 -7.21
CA TRP A 43 0.38 15.92 -6.14
C TRP A 43 0.73 14.42 -6.11
N TYR A 44 0.52 13.81 -4.92
CA TYR A 44 0.37 12.36 -4.74
C TYR A 44 -1.00 12.05 -4.13
N GLN A 45 -1.65 10.99 -4.62
CA GLN A 45 -2.93 10.50 -4.13
C GLN A 45 -2.72 9.20 -3.35
N ASP A 46 -3.33 9.08 -2.17
CA ASP A 46 -3.36 7.84 -1.40
C ASP A 46 -4.48 6.88 -1.82
N THR A 47 -4.42 5.65 -1.33
CA THR A 47 -5.45 4.61 -1.58
C THR A 47 -6.83 4.93 -0.99
N HIS A 48 -6.91 5.90 -0.08
CA HIS A 48 -8.18 6.44 0.44
C HIS A 48 -8.70 7.63 -0.38
N GLY A 49 -8.04 7.96 -1.49
CA GLY A 49 -8.43 8.98 -2.46
C GLY A 49 -8.01 10.40 -2.11
N ARG A 50 -7.33 10.63 -0.98
CA ARG A 50 -6.82 11.97 -0.63
C ARG A 50 -5.59 12.26 -1.46
N ALA A 51 -5.56 13.44 -2.07
CA ALA A 51 -4.37 13.94 -2.73
C ALA A 51 -3.78 15.11 -1.95
N LEU A 52 -2.46 15.13 -1.84
CA LEU A 52 -1.71 16.21 -1.25
C LEU A 52 -0.86 16.88 -2.32
N ASP A 53 -0.89 18.20 -2.37
CA ASP A 53 -0.03 19.00 -3.23
C ASP A 53 1.39 19.07 -2.65
N LEU A 54 2.40 19.29 -3.50
CA LEU A 54 3.74 19.65 -3.03
C LEU A 54 3.62 20.95 -2.23
N CYS A 55 3.91 20.89 -0.94
CA CYS A 55 3.62 21.98 -0.01
C CYS A 55 4.65 23.11 -0.18
N LEU A 56 4.36 24.06 -1.07
CA LEU A 56 5.15 25.26 -1.32
C LEU A 56 4.46 26.54 -0.80
N SER A 57 3.39 26.38 -0.01
CA SER A 57 2.60 27.48 0.52
C SER A 57 3.33 28.25 1.62
N LYS A 58 3.16 29.58 1.61
CA LYS A 58 3.63 30.48 2.67
C LYS A 58 2.54 30.78 3.71
N ALA A 59 1.43 30.03 3.71
CA ALA A 59 0.40 30.14 4.72
C ALA A 59 0.99 29.91 6.12
N LEU A 60 0.60 30.78 7.06
CA LEU A 60 1.04 30.70 8.44
C LEU A 60 -0.02 30.01 9.30
N SER A 61 0.43 29.29 10.31
CA SER A 61 -0.42 28.75 11.35
C SER A 61 -1.09 29.88 12.14
N SER A 62 -2.41 29.89 12.17
CA SER A 62 -3.20 30.72 13.10
C SER A 62 -3.02 30.31 14.57
N ARG A 63 -2.49 29.11 14.81
CA ARG A 63 -2.33 28.50 16.14
C ARG A 63 -0.92 28.70 16.70
N VAL A 64 0.08 28.89 15.84
CA VAL A 64 1.47 29.19 16.22
C VAL A 64 1.99 30.37 15.39
N ALA A 65 2.07 31.53 16.02
CA ALA A 65 2.43 32.78 15.34
C ALA A 65 3.78 32.70 14.63
N GLY A 66 3.81 33.09 13.35
CA GLY A 66 5.02 33.16 12.54
C GLY A 66 5.53 31.83 12.00
N ALA A 67 4.79 30.72 12.19
CA ALA A 67 5.20 29.41 11.73
C ALA A 67 4.43 28.99 10.46
N PHE A 68 5.13 28.43 9.47
CA PHE A 68 4.53 28.00 8.20
C PHE A 68 3.75 26.68 8.35
N MET A 69 2.70 26.52 7.56
CA MET A 69 1.98 25.25 7.43
C MET A 69 2.72 24.20 6.56
N CYS A 70 3.69 24.66 5.76
CA CYS A 70 4.62 23.84 4.98
C CYS A 70 6.04 23.92 5.55
N ASN A 71 6.79 22.82 5.48
CA ASN A 71 8.20 22.79 5.84
C ASN A 71 9.07 23.38 4.71
N LEU A 72 9.18 24.72 4.65
CA LEU A 72 9.88 25.45 3.57
C LEU A 72 11.36 25.74 3.83
N LEU A 73 11.84 25.58 5.06
CA LEU A 73 13.20 25.93 5.48
C LEU A 73 13.94 24.71 6.06
N PRO A 74 14.01 23.58 5.34
CA PRO A 74 14.68 22.38 5.85
C PRO A 74 16.17 22.65 6.09
N ASN A 75 16.84 23.38 5.20
CA ASN A 75 18.24 23.78 5.31
C ASN A 75 18.40 25.30 5.36
N PRO A 76 18.98 25.87 6.45
CA PRO A 76 19.20 27.31 6.57
C PRO A 76 20.07 27.87 5.45
N GLY A 77 19.63 28.99 4.86
CA GLY A 77 20.38 29.74 3.85
C GLY A 77 20.16 29.30 2.40
N VAL A 78 19.35 28.27 2.14
CA VAL A 78 18.99 27.83 0.78
C VAL A 78 17.74 28.56 0.26
N PHE A 79 16.71 28.69 1.10
CA PHE A 79 15.47 29.39 0.79
C PHE A 79 15.35 30.66 1.64
N ASP A 80 15.01 31.79 1.01
CA ASP A 80 14.69 33.07 1.64
C ASP A 80 13.16 33.23 1.66
N ASP A 81 12.60 33.14 2.87
CA ASP A 81 11.15 33.23 3.11
C ASP A 81 10.59 34.65 2.96
N THR A 82 11.43 35.66 2.74
CA THR A 82 10.99 37.02 2.39
C THR A 82 10.78 37.19 0.89
N GLN A 83 11.32 36.28 0.07
CA GLN A 83 11.21 36.32 -1.39
C GLN A 83 10.10 35.38 -1.89
N PRO A 84 9.63 35.54 -3.15
CA PRO A 84 8.73 34.58 -3.79
C PRO A 84 9.41 33.22 -3.99
N VAL A 85 8.64 32.13 -3.90
CA VAL A 85 9.12 30.79 -4.29
C VAL A 85 9.33 30.78 -5.80
N ALA A 86 10.56 30.55 -6.24
CA ALA A 86 10.93 30.61 -7.65
C ALA A 86 12.09 29.65 -7.94
N PHE A 87 11.82 28.60 -8.73
CA PHE A 87 12.85 27.66 -9.15
C PHE A 87 13.72 28.22 -10.29
N PRO A 88 15.05 27.97 -10.34
CA PRO A 88 15.86 27.32 -9.31
C PRO A 88 16.44 28.29 -8.26
N THR A 89 16.16 29.60 -8.35
CA THR A 89 16.90 30.61 -7.58
C THR A 89 16.52 30.68 -6.10
N ASN A 90 15.22 30.76 -5.77
CA ASN A 90 14.72 30.83 -4.40
C ASN A 90 13.67 29.72 -4.21
N PHE A 91 14.16 28.48 -4.09
CA PHE A 91 13.34 27.28 -3.97
C PHE A 91 13.95 26.41 -2.87
N PRO A 92 13.13 25.76 -2.01
CA PRO A 92 13.66 24.90 -0.97
C PRO A 92 14.34 23.66 -1.60
N ASP A 93 15.49 23.25 -1.07
CA ASP A 93 16.22 22.05 -1.50
C ASP A 93 15.53 20.75 -1.11
N GLU A 94 14.65 20.79 -0.11
CA GLU A 94 13.70 19.72 0.19
C GLU A 94 12.28 20.32 0.32
N ALA A 95 11.29 19.66 -0.27
CA ALA A 95 9.89 20.01 -0.10
C ALA A 95 9.06 18.73 0.10
N PHE A 96 7.86 18.86 0.64
CA PHE A 96 7.11 17.69 1.10
C PHE A 96 5.68 17.72 0.60
N TRP A 97 5.20 16.58 0.10
CA TRP A 97 3.76 16.35 -0.08
C TRP A 97 3.12 15.96 1.26
N PHE A 98 3.86 15.23 2.09
CA PHE A 98 3.43 14.75 3.40
C PHE A 98 4.59 14.69 4.37
N THR A 99 4.36 15.09 5.62
CA THR A 99 5.20 14.71 6.77
C THR A 99 4.34 14.30 7.96
N GLY A 100 4.82 13.33 8.73
CA GLY A 100 4.25 12.88 9.98
C GLY A 100 5.35 12.51 10.95
N ASP A 101 5.67 13.43 11.85
CA ASP A 101 6.83 13.38 12.70
C ASP A 101 6.40 13.17 14.16
N ALA A 102 7.08 12.27 14.85
CA ALA A 102 6.81 11.99 16.26
C ALA A 102 8.11 11.87 17.04
N ALA A 103 8.05 12.21 18.32
CA ALA A 103 9.18 12.08 19.23
C ALA A 103 8.76 11.51 20.58
N ILE A 104 9.69 10.79 21.21
CA ILE A 104 9.59 10.37 22.61
C ILE A 104 10.87 10.85 23.29
N THR A 105 10.74 11.61 24.38
CA THR A 105 11.87 11.91 25.27
C THR A 105 11.47 11.44 26.66
N ASP A 106 11.97 10.26 27.05
CA ASP A 106 11.66 9.65 28.34
C ASP A 106 12.93 9.45 29.17
N ALA A 107 13.13 10.35 30.14
CA ALA A 107 14.27 10.30 31.03
C ALA A 107 14.24 9.10 31.99
N ALA A 108 13.06 8.53 32.29
CA ALA A 108 12.94 7.42 33.22
C ALA A 108 13.49 6.12 32.62
N THR A 109 13.25 5.91 31.33
CA THR A 109 13.78 4.75 30.60
C THR A 109 15.08 5.05 29.86
N GLY A 110 15.46 6.32 29.69
CA GLY A 110 16.61 6.72 28.89
C GLY A 110 16.36 6.67 27.38
N ILE A 111 15.10 6.48 26.95
CA ILE A 111 14.73 6.48 25.53
C ILE A 111 14.60 7.91 25.02
N ASN A 112 15.26 8.17 23.89
CA ASN A 112 15.02 9.34 23.06
C ASN A 112 14.80 8.88 21.62
N LEU A 113 13.59 9.04 21.10
CA LEU A 113 13.19 8.63 19.76
C LEU A 113 12.81 9.85 18.92
N LEU A 114 13.26 9.84 17.67
CA LEU A 114 12.71 10.62 16.56
C LEU A 114 12.20 9.65 15.49
N TYR A 115 10.95 9.81 15.09
CA TYR A 115 10.30 9.15 13.98
C TYR A 115 9.89 10.19 12.94
N VAL A 116 10.21 9.94 11.68
CA VAL A 116 9.79 10.77 10.54
C VAL A 116 9.16 9.83 9.51
N SER A 117 8.00 10.24 8.99
CA SER A 117 7.38 9.62 7.83
C SER A 117 7.06 10.70 6.82
N ALA A 118 7.45 10.51 5.55
CA ALA A 118 7.32 11.57 4.56
C ALA A 118 7.14 11.05 3.12
N VAL A 119 6.51 11.88 2.29
CA VAL A 119 6.66 11.83 0.83
C VAL A 119 7.37 13.11 0.43
N GLU A 120 8.59 12.96 -0.05
CA GLU A 120 9.60 14.03 -0.08
C GLU A 120 10.10 14.28 -1.51
N ALA A 121 10.23 15.55 -1.86
CA ALA A 121 10.88 16.07 -3.04
C ALA A 121 12.27 16.57 -2.64
N ALA A 122 13.30 16.14 -3.35
CA ALA A 122 14.67 16.58 -3.11
C ALA A 122 15.46 16.66 -4.42
N PHE A 123 16.68 17.16 -4.35
CA PHE A 123 17.61 17.21 -5.47
C PHE A 123 18.81 16.30 -5.19
N GLY A 124 19.15 15.42 -6.15
CA GLY A 124 20.28 14.49 -6.01
C GLY A 124 21.63 15.18 -5.76
N GLY A 125 21.80 16.40 -6.29
CA GLY A 125 22.97 17.26 -6.05
C GLY A 125 22.92 18.09 -4.76
N GLY A 126 21.81 18.05 -4.01
CA GLY A 126 21.62 18.76 -2.73
C GLY A 126 21.21 20.23 -2.84
N LEU A 127 21.25 20.84 -4.02
CA LEU A 127 20.71 22.18 -4.27
C LEU A 127 19.70 22.14 -5.42
N PRO A 128 18.72 23.08 -5.47
CA PRO A 128 17.76 23.14 -6.55
C PRO A 128 18.42 23.27 -7.92
N ALA A 129 18.33 22.20 -8.72
CA ALA A 129 18.90 22.13 -10.06
C ALA A 129 17.99 21.34 -10.99
N ALA A 130 17.80 21.83 -12.21
CA ALA A 130 16.98 21.16 -13.21
C ALA A 130 17.66 19.86 -13.65
N GLY A 131 16.92 18.76 -13.65
CA GLY A 131 17.46 17.44 -13.98
C GLY A 131 17.96 16.65 -12.77
N ASP A 132 17.92 17.21 -11.56
CA ASP A 132 18.33 16.55 -10.32
C ASP A 132 17.15 16.12 -9.44
N GLN A 133 15.92 16.36 -9.87
CA GLN A 133 14.70 16.08 -9.10
C GLN A 133 14.54 14.59 -8.79
N VAL A 134 14.39 14.26 -7.51
CA VAL A 134 14.02 12.94 -7.02
C VAL A 134 12.85 13.03 -6.06
N SER A 135 11.98 12.01 -6.06
CA SER A 135 10.98 11.82 -5.02
C SER A 135 11.11 10.46 -4.38
N PHE A 136 10.68 10.34 -3.13
CA PHE A 136 10.67 9.07 -2.42
C PHE A 136 9.73 9.11 -1.22
N ALA A 137 9.34 7.92 -0.79
CA ALA A 137 8.69 7.70 0.49
C ALA A 137 9.74 7.40 1.56
N ARG A 138 9.75 8.15 2.65
CA ARG A 138 10.73 8.05 3.73
C ARG A 138 10.11 7.54 5.01
N ILE A 139 10.79 6.60 5.65
CA ILE A 139 10.70 6.32 7.08
C ILE A 139 12.08 6.51 7.69
N ARG A 140 12.20 7.33 8.73
CA ARG A 140 13.43 7.49 9.49
C ARG A 140 13.16 7.30 10.96
N ILE A 141 14.01 6.49 11.60
CA ILE A 141 13.91 6.14 13.01
C ILE A 141 15.29 6.32 13.63
N ARG A 142 15.38 7.25 14.59
CA ARG A 142 16.59 7.51 15.37
C ARG A 142 16.26 7.26 16.82
N VAL A 143 16.95 6.32 17.47
CA VAL A 143 16.69 6.04 18.90
C VAL A 143 17.98 5.96 19.70
N THR A 144 18.01 6.71 20.79
CA THR A 144 18.93 6.49 21.92
C THR A 144 18.34 5.39 22.80
N VAL A 145 19.10 4.34 23.06
CA VAL A 145 18.67 3.24 23.93
C VAL A 145 19.67 3.01 25.07
N PRO A 146 19.21 2.63 26.28
CA PRO A 146 20.06 2.56 27.47
C PRO A 146 20.85 1.25 27.61
N VAL A 147 20.37 0.16 26.99
CA VAL A 147 20.92 -1.20 27.14
C VAL A 147 20.94 -1.94 25.81
N ALA A 148 21.86 -2.90 25.68
CA ALA A 148 21.89 -3.81 24.54
C ALA A 148 20.67 -4.75 24.54
N GLY A 149 20.28 -5.24 23.36
CA GLY A 149 19.22 -6.22 23.17
C GLY A 149 18.30 -5.91 21.98
N THR A 150 17.21 -6.67 21.86
CA THR A 150 16.25 -6.54 20.77
C THR A 150 15.19 -5.48 21.10
N TYR A 151 14.98 -4.56 20.17
CA TYR A 151 13.97 -3.51 20.24
C TYR A 151 12.97 -3.66 19.08
N THR A 152 11.68 -3.60 19.39
CA THR A 152 10.59 -3.59 18.40
C THR A 152 9.99 -2.19 18.37
N ILE A 153 9.96 -1.58 17.19
CA ILE A 153 9.38 -0.27 16.96
C ILE A 153 8.13 -0.45 16.11
N THR A 154 6.97 -0.29 16.75
CA THR A 154 5.67 -0.27 16.04
C THR A 154 5.33 1.17 15.72
N HIS A 155 5.02 1.46 14.46
CA HIS A 155 4.70 2.80 13.99
C HIS A 155 3.50 2.76 13.02
N PRO A 156 3.00 3.91 12.54
CA PRO A 156 1.78 3.93 11.72
C PRO A 156 1.82 3.15 10.42
N TYR A 157 3.01 2.87 9.92
CA TYR A 157 3.25 2.24 8.62
C TYR A 157 3.93 0.87 8.72
N GLY A 158 4.02 0.28 9.91
CA GLY A 158 4.59 -1.05 10.07
C GLY A 158 5.25 -1.30 11.42
N VAL A 159 6.11 -2.32 11.42
CA VAL A 159 6.89 -2.75 12.57
C VAL A 159 8.32 -2.99 12.10
N ASP A 160 9.29 -2.40 12.79
CA ASP A 160 10.72 -2.63 12.58
C ASP A 160 11.34 -3.24 13.84
N VAL A 161 12.18 -4.25 13.68
CA VAL A 161 12.87 -4.94 14.78
C VAL A 161 14.37 -4.74 14.63
N PHE A 162 15.04 -4.36 15.71
CA PHE A 162 16.47 -4.04 15.75
C PHE A 162 17.16 -4.82 16.86
N ASP A 163 18.26 -5.49 16.53
CA ASP A 163 19.20 -6.02 17.52
C ASP A 163 20.30 -4.98 17.77
N VAL A 164 20.40 -4.52 19.01
CA VAL A 164 21.36 -3.48 19.42
C VAL A 164 22.45 -4.09 20.28
N ASP A 165 23.68 -4.18 19.75
CA ASP A 165 24.84 -4.68 20.48
C ASP A 165 25.47 -3.62 21.40
N THR A 166 25.52 -2.38 20.92
CA THR A 166 26.12 -1.25 21.66
C THR A 166 25.05 -0.18 21.91
N PRO A 167 24.59 -0.01 23.17
CA PRO A 167 23.62 1.03 23.52
C PRO A 167 24.27 2.42 23.46
N GLY A 168 23.42 3.44 23.49
CA GLY A 168 23.83 4.84 23.47
C GLY A 168 23.04 5.67 22.48
N THR A 169 23.54 6.88 22.23
CA THR A 169 22.89 7.86 21.37
C THR A 169 22.79 7.37 19.93
N ARG A 170 21.58 7.39 19.36
CA ARG A 170 21.32 6.93 17.98
C ARG A 170 21.85 5.51 17.70
N ALA A 171 21.84 4.64 18.72
CA ALA A 171 22.15 3.23 18.54
C ALA A 171 21.19 2.55 17.54
N ILE A 172 19.94 3.05 17.44
CA ILE A 172 19.04 2.72 16.32
C ILE A 172 19.13 3.80 15.24
N ASN A 173 19.61 3.30 14.09
CA ASN A 173 20.19 3.90 12.89
C ASN A 173 19.37 4.17 11.61
N LEU A 174 18.03 4.02 11.57
CA LEU A 174 17.35 3.73 10.31
C LEU A 174 16.99 4.98 9.47
N THR A 175 17.36 4.95 8.19
CA THR A 175 16.70 5.70 7.11
C THR A 175 16.30 4.70 6.03
N ARG A 176 15.02 4.67 5.66
CA ARG A 176 14.48 3.90 4.56
C ARG A 176 13.81 4.86 3.58
N ASP A 177 14.49 5.12 2.47
CA ASP A 177 13.98 5.91 1.36
C ASP A 177 13.64 4.94 0.21
N ILE A 178 12.36 4.85 -0.15
CA ILE A 178 11.88 3.95 -1.20
C ILE A 178 11.37 4.79 -2.38
N GLY A 179 11.77 4.38 -3.58
CA GLY A 179 11.27 4.98 -4.80
C GLY A 179 12.18 6.01 -5.45
N ILE A 180 13.42 6.15 -4.99
CA ILE A 180 14.45 6.96 -5.65
C ILE A 180 14.72 6.33 -7.03
N GLY A 181 14.05 6.86 -8.06
CA GLY A 181 14.25 6.49 -9.46
C GLY A 181 15.38 7.29 -10.11
N ALA A 182 15.51 7.14 -11.43
CA ALA A 182 16.28 8.09 -12.22
C ALA A 182 15.66 9.50 -12.08
N PRO A 183 16.45 10.58 -12.16
CA PRO A 183 15.90 11.92 -12.05
C PRO A 183 14.71 12.15 -12.99
N GLY A 184 13.61 12.67 -12.45
CA GLY A 184 12.35 12.87 -13.17
C GLY A 184 11.40 11.66 -13.21
N ASP A 185 11.81 10.47 -12.74
CA ASP A 185 10.87 9.37 -12.46
C ASP A 185 10.34 9.48 -11.03
N PHE A 186 9.09 9.92 -10.93
CA PHE A 186 8.40 10.11 -9.65
C PHE A 186 7.43 8.98 -9.31
N SER A 187 7.31 7.97 -10.17
CA SER A 187 6.43 6.83 -9.92
C SER A 187 6.98 5.90 -8.84
N GLY A 188 8.30 5.92 -8.61
CA GLY A 188 8.97 5.07 -7.63
C GLY A 188 8.43 5.22 -6.21
N ALA A 189 8.04 6.44 -5.80
CA ALA A 189 7.48 6.69 -4.47
C ALA A 189 6.16 5.91 -4.21
N LEU A 190 5.43 5.52 -5.27
CA LEU A 190 4.23 4.68 -5.16
C LEU A 190 4.52 3.28 -4.62
N THR A 191 5.76 2.81 -4.73
CA THR A 191 6.19 1.51 -4.20
C THR A 191 6.59 1.57 -2.72
N GLY A 192 6.53 2.76 -2.11
CA GLY A 192 6.91 3.00 -0.73
C GLY A 192 5.88 2.59 0.31
N ASN A 193 6.32 2.58 1.57
CA ASN A 193 5.52 2.16 2.71
C ASN A 193 4.66 3.29 3.30
N ILE A 194 4.53 4.42 2.60
CA ILE A 194 3.75 5.56 3.08
C ILE A 194 2.36 5.52 2.46
N GLY A 195 1.36 5.76 3.30
CA GLY A 195 -0.03 5.84 2.90
C GLY A 195 -0.88 4.74 3.55
N PRO A 196 -2.20 4.96 3.72
CA PRO A 196 -2.89 6.24 3.57
C PRO A 196 -2.28 7.35 4.43
N PHE A 197 -2.46 8.61 4.01
CA PHE A 197 -1.83 9.72 4.72
C PHE A 197 -2.39 9.83 6.14
N LEU A 198 -1.51 9.94 7.13
CA LEU A 198 -1.93 10.32 8.47
C LEU A 198 -2.50 11.72 8.43
N ARG A 199 -3.49 11.99 9.28
CA ARG A 199 -4.05 13.32 9.46
C ARG A 199 -4.32 13.56 10.93
N SER A 200 -4.26 14.83 11.33
CA SER A 200 -4.70 15.25 12.66
C SER A 200 -6.17 14.87 12.87
N VAL A 201 -6.51 14.46 14.09
CA VAL A 201 -7.91 14.26 14.50
C VAL A 201 -8.68 15.57 14.68
N ASN A 202 -7.97 16.68 14.85
CA ASN A 202 -8.53 18.02 15.02
C ASN A 202 -8.63 18.80 13.70
N GLY A 203 -7.87 18.37 12.69
CA GLY A 203 -7.91 18.92 11.34
C GLY A 203 -9.12 18.46 10.51
N PRO A 204 -9.25 18.92 9.25
CA PRO A 204 -8.29 19.76 8.55
C PRO A 204 -8.28 21.22 9.05
N TYR A 205 -7.17 21.91 8.80
CA TYR A 205 -7.04 23.35 9.07
C TYR A 205 -7.12 24.16 7.78
N ILE A 206 -7.70 25.35 7.86
CA ILE A 206 -7.76 26.29 6.73
C ILE A 206 -6.95 27.52 7.10
N GLU A 207 -5.96 27.84 6.28
CA GLU A 207 -5.12 29.02 6.44
C GLU A 207 -5.04 29.76 5.09
N THR A 208 -4.78 31.07 5.12
CA THR A 208 -4.66 31.87 3.90
C THR A 208 -3.20 31.97 3.49
N ASP A 209 -2.89 31.58 2.25
CA ASP A 209 -1.57 31.86 1.68
C ASP A 209 -1.44 33.37 1.40
N PRO A 210 -0.47 34.08 2.00
CA PRO A 210 -0.30 35.52 1.80
C PRO A 210 0.11 35.89 0.37
N VAL A 211 0.60 34.94 -0.44
CA VAL A 211 1.00 35.22 -1.83
C VAL A 211 -0.20 35.17 -2.77
N SER A 212 -0.97 34.08 -2.76
CA SER A 212 -2.15 33.92 -3.60
C SER A 212 -3.41 34.60 -3.04
N ASN A 213 -3.43 34.89 -1.73
CA ASN A 213 -4.58 35.39 -0.97
C ASN A 213 -5.80 34.45 -1.06
N LEU A 214 -5.55 33.15 -1.26
CA LEU A 214 -6.56 32.10 -1.31
C LEU A 214 -6.52 31.26 -0.03
N PRO A 215 -7.68 30.76 0.44
CA PRO A 215 -7.72 29.79 1.52
C PRO A 215 -7.20 28.45 1.02
N GLU A 216 -6.33 27.84 1.80
CA GLU A 216 -5.76 26.53 1.55
C GLU A 216 -6.08 25.61 2.73
N THR A 217 -6.25 24.32 2.45
CA THR A 217 -6.65 23.34 3.47
C THR A 217 -5.50 22.37 3.73
N PHE A 218 -5.23 22.07 4.99
CA PHE A 218 -4.12 21.22 5.43
C PHE A 218 -4.65 20.05 6.27
N ILE A 219 -4.04 18.87 6.12
CA ILE A 219 -4.41 17.66 6.89
C ILE A 219 -3.96 17.68 8.36
N GLY A 220 -3.17 18.67 8.74
CA GLY A 220 -2.67 18.92 10.09
C GLY A 220 -1.86 20.21 10.10
N ASP A 221 -1.19 20.48 11.21
CA ASP A 221 -0.22 21.56 11.32
C ASP A 221 1.09 21.02 11.91
N PRO A 222 2.24 21.21 11.25
CA PRO A 222 3.53 20.71 11.73
C PRO A 222 4.02 21.41 13.01
N ASN A 223 3.40 22.51 13.43
CA ASN A 223 3.81 23.32 14.57
C ASN A 223 3.11 22.94 15.87
N VAL A 224 2.16 22.01 15.83
CA VAL A 224 1.47 21.48 17.01
C VAL A 224 1.52 19.95 17.01
N LEU A 225 1.70 19.37 18.19
CA LEU A 225 1.69 17.93 18.39
C LEU A 225 0.28 17.46 18.70
N GLU A 226 -0.30 16.64 17.82
CA GLU A 226 -1.69 16.20 17.90
C GLU A 226 -1.84 14.70 17.69
N GLU A 227 -2.93 14.12 18.22
CA GLU A 227 -3.29 12.75 17.88
C GLU A 227 -3.67 12.64 16.40
N VAL A 228 -3.42 11.47 15.81
CA VAL A 228 -3.64 11.21 14.38
C VAL A 228 -4.57 10.04 14.11
N THR A 229 -5.08 10.01 12.89
CA THR A 229 -5.76 8.85 12.32
C THR A 229 -5.27 8.59 10.90
N GLY A 230 -5.60 7.43 10.32
CA GLY A 230 -5.28 7.08 8.95
C GLY A 230 -4.27 5.95 8.78
N SER A 231 -3.68 5.43 9.87
CA SER A 231 -2.80 4.25 9.79
C SER A 231 -3.53 3.07 9.14
N PRO A 232 -2.94 2.41 8.11
CA PRO A 232 -3.51 1.22 7.49
C PRO A 232 -3.55 0.00 8.43
N PHE A 233 -2.80 0.04 9.54
CA PHE A 233 -2.68 -1.07 10.50
C PHE A 233 -3.38 -0.77 11.84
N GLY A 234 -4.07 0.38 11.94
CA GLY A 234 -4.67 0.84 13.20
C GLY A 234 -3.64 1.29 14.25
N THR A 235 -2.38 1.47 13.87
CA THR A 235 -1.28 1.87 14.74
C THR A 235 -1.05 3.37 14.69
N ASN A 236 -2.02 4.19 15.09
CA ASN A 236 -1.91 5.66 15.13
C ASN A 236 -0.99 6.18 16.26
N PHE A 237 0.14 5.52 16.47
CA PHE A 237 1.13 5.78 17.53
C PHE A 237 2.51 5.31 17.06
N VAL A 238 3.55 5.79 17.74
CA VAL A 238 4.90 5.19 17.69
C VAL A 238 5.20 4.60 19.05
N ARG A 239 5.56 3.32 19.10
CA ARG A 239 5.89 2.59 20.33
C ARG A 239 7.25 1.91 20.20
N VAL A 240 8.05 2.02 21.25
CA VAL A 240 9.30 1.27 21.44
C VAL A 240 9.05 0.22 22.53
N GLU A 241 9.26 -1.03 22.17
CA GLU A 241 9.32 -2.18 23.09
C GLU A 241 10.74 -2.72 23.09
N GLY A 242 11.27 -3.13 24.24
CA GLY A 242 12.66 -3.56 24.35
C GLY A 242 12.96 -4.42 25.58
N PRO A 243 14.26 -4.64 25.90
CA PRO A 243 14.67 -5.49 27.00
C PRO A 243 14.11 -5.04 28.36
N ASN A 244 14.05 -5.97 29.31
CA ASN A 244 13.57 -5.73 30.68
C ASN A 244 12.12 -5.21 30.78
N GLY A 245 11.28 -5.47 29.77
CA GLY A 245 9.90 -5.00 29.74
C GLY A 245 9.76 -3.52 29.41
N LEU A 246 10.80 -2.90 28.83
CA LEU A 246 10.73 -1.52 28.34
C LEU A 246 9.55 -1.37 27.38
N ARG A 247 8.71 -0.35 27.64
CA ARG A 247 7.60 0.02 26.76
C ARG A 247 7.28 1.51 26.89
N VAL A 248 7.54 2.27 25.84
CA VAL A 248 7.20 3.71 25.75
C VAL A 248 6.47 4.00 24.44
N GLU A 249 5.48 4.88 24.46
CA GLU A 249 4.62 5.17 23.31
C GLU A 249 4.26 6.65 23.26
N THR A 250 4.15 7.21 22.06
CA THR A 250 3.51 8.50 21.80
C THR A 250 2.42 8.34 20.74
N ARG A 251 1.33 9.10 20.91
CA ARG A 251 0.25 9.25 19.92
C ARG A 251 0.30 10.59 19.21
N LEU A 252 1.22 11.46 19.62
CA LEU A 252 1.29 12.82 19.14
C LEU A 252 2.25 12.94 17.97
N PHE A 253 1.77 13.55 16.90
CA PHE A 253 2.53 13.81 15.69
C PHE A 253 2.43 15.29 15.30
N ALA A 254 3.48 15.82 14.72
CA ALA A 254 3.46 17.01 13.88
C ALA A 254 3.15 16.56 12.45
N ILE A 255 2.08 17.09 11.86
CA ILE A 255 1.58 16.65 10.54
C ILE A 255 1.58 17.83 9.57
N SER A 256 2.27 17.71 8.44
CA SER A 256 2.16 18.65 7.32
C SER A 256 1.65 17.96 6.06
N GLY A 257 0.84 18.68 5.29
CA GLY A 257 0.35 18.27 3.98
C GLY A 257 -0.78 19.19 3.55
N LYS A 258 -0.65 19.80 2.36
CA LYS A 258 -1.68 20.65 1.77
C LYS A 258 -2.61 19.78 0.92
N LEU A 259 -3.91 19.81 1.19
CA LEU A 259 -4.90 19.09 0.38
C LEU A 259 -4.98 19.66 -1.03
N SER A 260 -4.89 18.77 -2.01
CA SER A 260 -5.06 19.12 -3.42
C SER A 260 -6.51 19.49 -3.72
N GLN A 261 -6.69 20.49 -4.58
CA GLN A 261 -8.01 20.86 -5.12
C GLN A 261 -8.28 20.21 -6.48
N VAL A 262 -7.32 19.46 -7.03
CA VAL A 262 -7.48 18.77 -8.32
C VAL A 262 -8.59 17.71 -8.20
N PRO A 263 -9.61 17.72 -9.08
CA PRO A 263 -10.59 16.65 -9.14
C PRO A 263 -9.92 15.35 -9.59
N LEU A 264 -9.97 14.32 -8.76
CA LEU A 264 -9.33 13.03 -9.03
C LEU A 264 -10.33 11.88 -8.94
N ALA A 265 -10.10 10.88 -9.79
CA ALA A 265 -10.81 9.63 -9.77
C ALA A 265 -10.68 8.93 -8.41
N THR A 266 -11.79 8.35 -7.92
CA THR A 266 -11.82 7.47 -6.75
C THR A 266 -10.91 6.26 -6.99
N PRO A 267 -9.94 5.95 -6.11
CA PRO A 267 -9.13 4.74 -6.25
C PRO A 267 -9.99 3.47 -6.34
N LEU A 268 -9.70 2.62 -7.32
CA LEU A 268 -10.37 1.34 -7.49
C LEU A 268 -9.40 0.31 -8.08
N LEU A 269 -9.13 -0.76 -7.33
CA LEU A 269 -8.39 -1.92 -7.80
C LEU A 269 -9.29 -3.14 -7.72
N VAL A 270 -9.45 -3.86 -8.83
CA VAL A 270 -10.18 -5.14 -8.83
C VAL A 270 -9.17 -6.25 -8.56
N GLU A 271 -9.33 -6.94 -7.43
CA GLU A 271 -8.44 -8.04 -7.03
C GLU A 271 -8.92 -9.36 -7.64
N ARG A 272 -10.24 -9.60 -7.63
CA ARG A 272 -10.81 -10.84 -8.13
C ARG A 272 -12.26 -10.68 -8.57
N ALA A 273 -12.60 -11.28 -9.70
CA ALA A 273 -13.97 -11.47 -10.17
C ALA A 273 -14.14 -12.90 -10.71
N THR A 274 -14.63 -13.79 -9.85
CA THR A 274 -14.74 -15.22 -10.14
C THR A 274 -16.15 -15.74 -10.02
N TYR A 275 -16.46 -16.85 -10.67
CA TYR A 275 -17.72 -17.57 -10.46
C TYR A 275 -17.52 -19.07 -10.24
N SER A 276 -18.55 -19.74 -9.75
CA SER A 276 -18.65 -21.20 -9.66
C SER A 276 -20.04 -21.67 -10.11
N ARG A 277 -20.11 -22.88 -10.70
CA ARG A 277 -21.37 -23.52 -11.11
C ARG A 277 -21.29 -25.03 -10.87
N GLY A 278 -22.44 -25.63 -10.57
CA GLY A 278 -22.60 -27.07 -10.33
C GLY A 278 -23.07 -27.36 -8.92
N GLY A 279 -22.66 -26.51 -7.97
CA GLY A 279 -23.07 -26.56 -6.58
C GLY A 279 -22.48 -27.73 -5.81
N THR A 280 -22.98 -27.94 -4.60
CA THR A 280 -22.59 -29.07 -3.72
C THR A 280 -23.65 -30.17 -3.80
N ALA A 281 -23.37 -31.33 -3.19
CA ALA A 281 -24.39 -32.36 -2.98
C ALA A 281 -25.63 -31.83 -2.24
N SER A 282 -25.46 -30.82 -1.36
CA SER A 282 -26.55 -30.17 -0.62
C SER A 282 -27.24 -29.04 -1.38
N ALA A 283 -26.67 -28.53 -2.47
CA ALA A 283 -27.27 -27.52 -3.34
C ALA A 283 -26.90 -27.77 -4.81
N PRO A 284 -27.40 -28.85 -5.46
CA PRO A 284 -27.07 -29.16 -6.84
C PRO A 284 -27.51 -28.05 -7.80
N GLY A 285 -26.65 -27.72 -8.77
CA GLY A 285 -26.91 -26.68 -9.76
C GLY A 285 -26.77 -25.25 -9.24
N ALA A 286 -26.30 -25.06 -7.99
CA ALA A 286 -26.04 -23.74 -7.46
C ALA A 286 -25.01 -22.99 -8.31
N THR A 287 -25.20 -21.68 -8.36
CA THR A 287 -24.31 -20.74 -9.03
C THR A 287 -23.99 -19.60 -8.09
N GLN A 288 -22.73 -19.19 -8.09
CA GLN A 288 -22.25 -18.11 -7.25
C GLN A 288 -21.20 -17.32 -8.02
N GLN A 289 -21.24 -15.99 -7.89
CA GLN A 289 -20.19 -15.09 -8.31
C GLN A 289 -19.64 -14.37 -7.08
N ASP A 290 -18.33 -14.23 -6.99
CA ASP A 290 -17.63 -13.64 -5.86
C ASP A 290 -16.64 -12.58 -6.34
N PHE A 291 -16.70 -11.41 -5.71
CA PHE A 291 -15.97 -10.22 -6.13
C PHE A 291 -15.16 -9.62 -4.97
N PHE A 292 -13.92 -9.24 -5.26
CA PHE A 292 -12.99 -8.66 -4.30
C PHE A 292 -12.36 -7.42 -4.94
N VAL A 293 -12.50 -6.27 -4.30
CA VAL A 293 -11.89 -5.02 -4.76
C VAL A 293 -11.28 -4.24 -3.59
N LEU A 294 -10.30 -3.40 -3.90
CA LEU A 294 -9.81 -2.35 -3.01
C LEU A 294 -10.31 -0.98 -3.50
N ALA A 295 -10.85 -0.19 -2.59
CA ALA A 295 -11.31 1.17 -2.81
C ALA A 295 -11.35 1.92 -1.46
N PRO A 296 -11.48 3.26 -1.42
CA PRO A 296 -11.58 3.99 -0.16
C PRO A 296 -12.63 3.39 0.78
N PRO A 297 -12.34 3.26 2.10
CA PRO A 297 -13.28 2.76 3.08
C PRO A 297 -14.43 3.75 3.29
N ALA A 298 -15.40 3.36 4.13
CA ALA A 298 -16.50 4.24 4.52
C ALA A 298 -15.98 5.64 4.93
N PRO A 299 -16.62 6.73 4.46
CA PRO A 299 -17.94 6.77 3.82
C PRO A 299 -17.93 6.49 2.31
N GLY A 300 -16.78 6.14 1.70
CA GLY A 300 -16.75 5.64 0.34
C GLY A 300 -17.65 4.41 0.15
N THR A 301 -18.10 4.19 -1.08
CA THR A 301 -18.99 3.07 -1.43
C THR A 301 -18.53 2.36 -2.68
N VAL A 302 -18.89 1.09 -2.80
CA VAL A 302 -18.66 0.29 -4.00
C VAL A 302 -19.91 -0.48 -4.39
N THR A 303 -20.24 -0.46 -5.68
CA THR A 303 -21.28 -1.26 -6.30
C THR A 303 -20.72 -2.15 -7.40
N TYR A 304 -21.42 -3.22 -7.75
CA TYR A 304 -21.13 -4.06 -8.90
C TYR A 304 -22.34 -4.20 -9.82
N SER A 305 -22.10 -4.58 -11.07
CA SER A 305 -23.11 -4.95 -12.06
C SER A 305 -22.65 -6.20 -12.82
N ALA A 306 -23.34 -7.33 -12.59
CA ALA A 306 -23.04 -8.64 -13.17
C ALA A 306 -24.34 -9.36 -13.58
N GLY A 307 -25.11 -8.73 -14.47
CA GLY A 307 -26.49 -9.14 -14.81
C GLY A 307 -27.54 -8.63 -13.82
N THR A 308 -27.17 -8.54 -12.55
CA THR A 308 -27.87 -7.78 -11.49
C THR A 308 -26.89 -6.82 -10.83
N SER A 309 -27.38 -5.68 -10.35
CA SER A 309 -26.57 -4.73 -9.60
C SER A 309 -26.71 -4.95 -8.09
N GLY A 310 -25.64 -4.71 -7.34
CA GLY A 310 -25.64 -4.79 -5.89
C GLY A 310 -24.57 -3.91 -5.24
N THR A 311 -24.68 -3.73 -3.94
CA THR A 311 -23.66 -3.06 -3.12
C THR A 311 -22.65 -4.07 -2.60
N MET A 312 -21.42 -3.64 -2.37
CA MET A 312 -20.38 -4.46 -1.75
C MET A 312 -20.28 -4.15 -0.25
N LEU A 313 -19.85 -5.15 0.54
CA LEU A 313 -19.56 -5.02 1.97
C LEU A 313 -18.10 -4.59 2.15
N GLY A 314 -17.89 -3.41 2.74
CA GLY A 314 -16.56 -2.83 2.96
C GLY A 314 -16.00 -3.08 4.36
N SER A 315 -14.68 -3.18 4.46
CA SER A 315 -13.92 -3.19 5.71
C SER A 315 -13.40 -1.78 6.05
N ALA A 316 -12.90 -1.62 7.29
CA ALA A 316 -12.30 -0.36 7.74
C ALA A 316 -11.00 0.02 6.98
N THR A 317 -10.38 -0.95 6.29
CA THR A 317 -9.12 -0.79 5.57
C THR A 317 -9.29 -0.69 4.05
N GLY A 318 -10.53 -0.62 3.55
CA GLY A 318 -10.80 -0.43 2.12
C GLY A 318 -10.82 -1.70 1.27
N SER A 319 -10.85 -2.89 1.89
CA SER A 319 -11.20 -4.13 1.18
C SER A 319 -12.72 -4.30 1.11
N TRP A 320 -13.24 -4.67 -0.06
CA TRP A 320 -14.66 -4.81 -0.35
C TRP A 320 -14.97 -6.19 -0.92
N TYR A 321 -16.04 -6.82 -0.42
CA TYR A 321 -16.55 -8.10 -0.91
C TYR A 321 -17.98 -7.99 -1.44
N GLY A 322 -18.23 -8.56 -2.61
CA GLY A 322 -19.55 -8.60 -3.25
C GLY A 322 -19.85 -10.00 -3.75
N GLN A 323 -21.14 -10.33 -3.85
CA GLN A 323 -21.57 -11.63 -4.34
C GLN A 323 -22.86 -11.55 -5.15
N SER A 324 -23.02 -12.45 -6.11
CA SER A 324 -24.22 -12.54 -6.94
C SER A 324 -24.62 -13.99 -7.19
N PRO A 325 -25.89 -14.38 -6.96
CA PRO A 325 -26.39 -15.70 -7.35
C PRO A 325 -26.77 -15.79 -8.83
N SER A 326 -26.60 -14.68 -9.58
CA SER A 326 -26.96 -14.62 -11.01
C SER A 326 -26.14 -15.62 -11.81
N THR A 327 -26.78 -16.25 -12.80
CA THR A 327 -26.10 -17.18 -13.69
C THR A 327 -25.08 -16.42 -14.56
N PRO A 328 -23.78 -16.76 -14.51
CA PRO A 328 -22.77 -16.08 -15.29
C PRO A 328 -22.97 -16.42 -16.76
N VAL A 329 -22.83 -15.40 -17.60
CA VAL A 329 -22.76 -15.57 -19.05
C VAL A 329 -21.35 -16.06 -19.39
N PRO A 330 -21.18 -17.11 -20.22
CA PRO A 330 -19.86 -17.50 -20.71
C PRO A 330 -19.15 -16.31 -21.35
N ASN A 331 -17.86 -16.09 -21.03
CA ASN A 331 -17.09 -14.91 -21.43
C ASN A 331 -17.73 -13.58 -21.01
N GLY A 332 -18.51 -13.58 -19.94
CA GLY A 332 -19.14 -12.40 -19.36
C GLY A 332 -18.13 -11.47 -18.69
N SER A 333 -18.64 -10.34 -18.24
CA SER A 333 -17.88 -9.34 -17.49
C SER A 333 -18.70 -8.82 -16.32
N VAL A 334 -17.99 -8.22 -15.36
CA VAL A 334 -18.58 -7.50 -14.23
C VAL A 334 -17.99 -6.10 -14.20
N SER A 335 -18.84 -5.10 -13.97
CA SER A 335 -18.44 -3.71 -13.75
C SER A 335 -18.50 -3.39 -12.26
N PHE A 336 -17.47 -2.74 -11.74
CA PHE A 336 -17.40 -2.22 -10.37
C PHE A 336 -17.35 -0.70 -10.42
N THR A 337 -18.15 -0.02 -9.60
CA THR A 337 -18.11 1.45 -9.47
C THR A 337 -17.79 1.82 -8.03
N ALA A 338 -16.70 2.57 -7.83
CA ALA A 338 -16.31 3.14 -6.55
C ALA A 338 -16.61 4.65 -6.52
N GLU A 339 -17.17 5.12 -5.40
CA GLU A 339 -17.52 6.52 -5.17
C GLU A 339 -17.02 6.98 -3.80
N ASN A 340 -16.35 8.13 -3.75
CA ASN A 340 -15.84 8.70 -2.50
C ASN A 340 -16.18 10.19 -2.31
N ALA A 341 -17.14 10.71 -3.07
CA ALA A 341 -17.54 12.12 -3.03
C ALA A 341 -18.05 12.58 -1.66
N THR A 342 -18.61 11.67 -0.84
CA THR A 342 -19.05 11.97 0.53
C THR A 342 -17.89 12.33 1.46
N ALA A 343 -16.72 11.72 1.29
CA ALA A 343 -15.53 12.04 2.08
C ALA A 343 -14.67 13.13 1.42
N ILE A 344 -14.65 13.17 0.08
CA ILE A 344 -13.83 14.09 -0.72
C ILE A 344 -14.71 14.66 -1.83
N PRO A 345 -15.32 15.85 -1.66
CA PRO A 345 -16.30 16.39 -2.61
C PRO A 345 -15.83 16.52 -4.06
N SER A 346 -14.53 16.71 -4.28
CA SER A 346 -13.92 16.78 -5.63
C SER A 346 -13.64 15.41 -6.27
N SER A 347 -13.83 14.31 -5.53
CA SER A 347 -13.56 12.97 -6.03
C SER A 347 -14.63 12.50 -7.01
N THR A 348 -14.21 12.02 -8.17
CA THR A 348 -15.09 11.50 -9.22
C THR A 348 -15.22 9.98 -9.13
N ALA A 349 -16.40 9.46 -9.44
CA ALA A 349 -16.65 8.02 -9.45
C ALA A 349 -15.75 7.31 -10.47
N THR A 350 -15.28 6.11 -10.14
CA THR A 350 -14.47 5.28 -11.05
C THR A 350 -15.18 3.97 -11.32
N THR A 351 -15.34 3.62 -12.59
CA THR A 351 -15.89 2.34 -13.03
C THR A 351 -14.82 1.50 -13.71
N LYS A 352 -14.64 0.24 -13.27
CA LYS A 352 -13.79 -0.75 -13.94
C LYS A 352 -14.60 -1.97 -14.33
N THR A 353 -14.48 -2.37 -15.58
CA THR A 353 -15.08 -3.62 -16.09
C THR A 353 -13.98 -4.64 -16.31
N VAL A 354 -14.14 -5.82 -15.73
CA VAL A 354 -13.19 -6.94 -15.86
C VAL A 354 -13.91 -8.20 -16.36
N PRO A 355 -13.19 -9.15 -17.00
CA PRO A 355 -13.73 -10.47 -17.29
C PRO A 355 -14.22 -11.17 -16.02
N LEU A 356 -15.35 -11.86 -16.13
CA LEU A 356 -15.86 -12.75 -15.09
C LEU A 356 -15.41 -14.18 -15.44
N VAL A 357 -14.49 -14.73 -14.66
CA VAL A 357 -13.81 -15.99 -14.98
C VAL A 357 -14.12 -17.09 -13.96
N ASP A 358 -13.92 -18.34 -14.32
CA ASP A 358 -13.92 -19.43 -13.35
C ASP A 358 -12.65 -19.39 -12.49
N LEU A 359 -12.68 -20.03 -11.32
CA LEU A 359 -11.50 -20.24 -10.50
C LEU A 359 -10.88 -21.59 -10.88
N VAL A 360 -9.61 -21.57 -11.29
CA VAL A 360 -8.83 -22.79 -11.49
C VAL A 360 -8.05 -23.09 -10.21
N THR A 361 -7.89 -24.36 -9.90
CA THR A 361 -7.07 -24.82 -8.77
C THR A 361 -6.25 -26.03 -9.20
N ILE A 362 -4.94 -25.91 -9.16
CA ILE A 362 -3.99 -27.01 -9.33
C ILE A 362 -3.87 -27.73 -7.99
N SER A 363 -4.39 -28.96 -7.91
CA SER A 363 -4.30 -29.78 -6.70
C SER A 363 -3.01 -30.60 -6.63
N ARG A 364 -2.30 -30.73 -7.76
CA ARG A 364 -1.07 -31.50 -7.85
C ARG A 364 -0.19 -31.00 -9.00
N ALA A 365 1.07 -30.70 -8.72
CA ALA A 365 2.12 -30.44 -9.70
C ALA A 365 3.40 -31.15 -9.24
N GLU A 366 3.69 -32.33 -9.80
CA GLU A 366 4.77 -33.19 -9.32
C GLU A 366 5.58 -33.78 -10.46
N TYR A 367 6.91 -33.79 -10.32
CA TYR A 367 7.81 -34.51 -11.22
C TYR A 367 8.53 -35.63 -10.49
N SER A 368 8.41 -36.86 -11.01
CA SER A 368 9.11 -38.04 -10.51
C SER A 368 10.43 -38.24 -11.24
N MET A 369 11.56 -38.18 -10.51
CA MET A 369 12.90 -38.44 -11.05
C MET A 369 13.06 -39.90 -11.50
N GLY A 370 12.53 -40.85 -10.73
CA GLY A 370 12.63 -42.28 -11.05
C GLY A 370 11.92 -42.69 -12.34
N THR A 371 10.86 -41.98 -12.73
CA THR A 371 10.08 -42.27 -13.95
C THR A 371 10.15 -41.17 -15.02
N ALA A 372 10.90 -40.09 -14.77
CA ALA A 372 10.95 -38.90 -15.62
C ALA A 372 9.55 -38.41 -16.06
N THR A 373 8.61 -38.37 -15.13
CA THR A 373 7.19 -38.10 -15.43
C THR A 373 6.69 -36.89 -14.66
N LEU A 374 6.10 -35.94 -15.38
CA LEU A 374 5.35 -34.83 -14.81
C LEU A 374 3.87 -35.21 -14.68
N THR A 375 3.28 -35.00 -13.50
CA THR A 375 1.85 -35.16 -13.24
C THR A 375 1.27 -33.83 -12.81
N VAL A 376 0.22 -33.40 -13.50
CA VAL A 376 -0.54 -32.19 -13.20
C VAL A 376 -2.00 -32.59 -13.01
N GLU A 377 -2.60 -32.19 -11.89
CA GLU A 377 -4.04 -32.29 -11.65
C GLU A 377 -4.59 -30.92 -11.31
N ALA A 378 -5.66 -30.54 -12.00
CA ALA A 378 -6.33 -29.25 -11.78
C ALA A 378 -7.83 -29.37 -11.99
N SER A 379 -8.57 -28.45 -11.40
CA SER A 379 -10.02 -28.36 -11.52
C SER A 379 -10.46 -26.92 -11.74
N SER A 380 -11.64 -26.76 -12.35
CA SER A 380 -12.33 -25.47 -12.50
C SER A 380 -13.51 -25.41 -11.52
N SER A 381 -13.82 -24.23 -10.99
CA SER A 381 -15.06 -24.00 -10.22
C SER A 381 -16.33 -24.09 -11.08
N ASP A 382 -16.22 -24.11 -12.41
CA ASP A 382 -17.32 -24.35 -13.34
C ASP A 382 -17.53 -25.84 -13.62
N GLN A 383 -18.02 -26.56 -12.61
CA GLN A 383 -18.29 -27.99 -12.69
C GLN A 383 -19.50 -28.33 -13.58
N ALA A 384 -20.39 -27.36 -13.82
CA ALA A 384 -21.54 -27.53 -14.70
C ALA A 384 -21.16 -27.38 -16.19
N GLY A 385 -20.30 -26.41 -16.51
CA GLY A 385 -19.82 -26.16 -17.87
C GLY A 385 -18.68 -27.07 -18.31
N THR A 386 -17.91 -27.60 -17.35
CA THR A 386 -16.73 -28.47 -17.58
C THR A 386 -15.78 -27.86 -18.63
N PRO A 387 -15.20 -26.67 -18.37
CA PRO A 387 -14.33 -26.02 -19.33
C PRO A 387 -13.07 -26.84 -19.62
N VAL A 388 -12.50 -26.64 -20.81
CA VAL A 388 -11.24 -27.28 -21.17
C VAL A 388 -10.12 -26.64 -20.38
N LEU A 389 -9.37 -27.47 -19.64
CA LEU A 389 -8.16 -27.05 -18.94
C LEU A 389 -6.92 -27.38 -19.78
N THR A 390 -5.99 -26.44 -19.88
CA THR A 390 -4.73 -26.58 -20.63
C THR A 390 -3.56 -26.17 -19.78
N ALA A 391 -2.60 -27.06 -19.57
CA ALA A 391 -1.29 -26.70 -19.02
C ALA A 391 -0.46 -26.06 -20.14
N GLU A 392 -0.07 -24.79 -19.94
CA GLU A 392 0.61 -24.00 -20.97
C GLU A 392 1.92 -24.67 -21.41
N GLY A 393 2.11 -24.83 -22.72
CA GLY A 393 3.27 -25.51 -23.31
C GLY A 393 3.32 -27.04 -23.10
N LEU A 394 2.39 -27.62 -22.33
CA LEU A 394 2.38 -29.04 -21.99
C LEU A 394 1.19 -29.79 -22.62
N GLY A 395 0.02 -29.17 -22.71
CA GLY A 395 -1.16 -29.73 -23.39
C GLY A 395 -2.44 -29.72 -22.55
N THR A 396 -3.50 -30.31 -23.08
CA THR A 396 -4.82 -30.34 -22.43
C THR A 396 -4.90 -31.40 -21.33
N LEU A 397 -5.59 -31.07 -20.24
CA LEU A 397 -5.85 -32.01 -19.15
C LEU A 397 -7.07 -32.85 -19.50
N ALA A 398 -6.92 -34.18 -19.53
CA ALA A 398 -8.02 -35.10 -19.70
C ALA A 398 -8.64 -35.41 -18.33
N ASN A 399 -9.92 -35.07 -18.13
CA ASN A 399 -10.63 -35.21 -16.85
C ASN A 399 -9.87 -34.56 -15.67
N GLY A 400 -9.32 -33.37 -15.91
CA GLY A 400 -8.56 -32.63 -14.89
C GLY A 400 -7.16 -33.18 -14.62
N ARG A 401 -6.65 -34.11 -15.44
CA ARG A 401 -5.31 -34.68 -15.27
C ARG A 401 -4.50 -34.64 -16.57
N LEU A 402 -3.22 -34.28 -16.44
CA LEU A 402 -2.21 -34.42 -17.48
C LEU A 402 -1.03 -35.19 -16.90
N GLN A 403 -0.57 -36.20 -17.64
CA GLN A 403 0.62 -36.96 -17.30
C GLN A 403 1.47 -37.13 -18.55
N LEU A 404 2.69 -36.63 -18.51
CA LEU A 404 3.58 -36.63 -19.66
C LEU A 404 4.97 -37.14 -19.27
N PRO A 405 5.65 -37.88 -20.17
CA PRO A 405 7.08 -38.04 -20.08
C PRO A 405 7.69 -36.65 -20.23
N ALA A 406 8.31 -36.15 -19.17
CA ALA A 406 9.09 -34.93 -19.28
C ALA A 406 10.53 -35.35 -19.60
N GLN A 407 11.17 -34.62 -20.53
CA GLN A 407 12.63 -34.66 -20.71
C GLN A 407 13.32 -34.55 -19.33
N PRO A 408 14.59 -34.92 -19.13
CA PRO A 408 15.20 -35.05 -17.80
C PRO A 408 15.25 -33.75 -16.97
N LEU A 409 14.73 -32.65 -17.51
CA LEU A 409 14.63 -31.34 -16.88
C LEU A 409 13.14 -31.06 -16.57
N PRO A 410 12.73 -31.12 -15.29
CA PRO A 410 11.40 -30.66 -14.89
C PRO A 410 11.27 -29.13 -15.05
N PRO A 411 10.08 -28.62 -15.37
CA PRO A 411 9.82 -27.18 -15.25
C PRO A 411 9.77 -26.78 -13.77
N ALA A 412 10.11 -25.53 -13.47
CA ALA A 412 10.03 -25.01 -12.09
C ALA A 412 8.58 -24.80 -11.64
N THR A 413 7.69 -24.43 -12.57
CA THR A 413 6.27 -24.18 -12.32
C THR A 413 5.43 -24.79 -13.42
N VAL A 414 4.14 -25.01 -13.13
CA VAL A 414 3.11 -25.34 -14.11
C VAL A 414 2.03 -24.26 -14.05
N HIS A 415 1.64 -23.75 -15.21
CA HIS A 415 0.53 -22.82 -15.37
C HIS A 415 -0.63 -23.51 -16.09
N VAL A 416 -1.82 -23.54 -15.48
CA VAL A 416 -3.03 -24.15 -16.06
C VAL A 416 -4.05 -23.07 -16.35
N LEU A 417 -4.55 -23.04 -17.59
CA LEU A 417 -5.56 -22.13 -18.12
C LEU A 417 -6.88 -22.86 -18.33
N SER A 418 -7.99 -22.21 -18.02
CA SER A 418 -9.34 -22.63 -18.37
C SER A 418 -9.83 -21.93 -19.63
N SER A 419 -10.60 -22.63 -20.47
CA SER A 419 -11.30 -22.02 -21.61
C SER A 419 -12.30 -20.92 -21.22
N ASN A 420 -12.63 -20.80 -19.93
CA ASN A 420 -13.48 -19.74 -19.38
C ASN A 420 -12.70 -18.60 -18.72
N GLY A 421 -11.37 -18.55 -18.93
CA GLY A 421 -10.50 -17.45 -18.57
C GLY A 421 -9.81 -17.58 -17.21
N GLY A 422 -10.24 -18.52 -16.36
CA GLY A 422 -9.55 -18.82 -15.10
C GLY A 422 -8.15 -19.37 -15.31
N SER A 423 -7.26 -19.17 -14.35
CA SER A 423 -5.93 -19.77 -14.38
C SER A 423 -5.36 -19.95 -12.98
N ASP A 424 -4.35 -20.81 -12.88
CA ASP A 424 -3.60 -21.04 -11.66
C ASP A 424 -2.14 -21.43 -11.98
N THR A 425 -1.23 -21.17 -11.05
CA THR A 425 0.20 -21.48 -11.19
C THR A 425 0.73 -22.08 -9.90
N GLU A 426 1.39 -23.22 -10.01
CA GLU A 426 2.02 -23.89 -8.86
C GLU A 426 3.48 -24.26 -9.15
N GLU A 427 4.30 -24.25 -8.10
CA GLU A 427 5.66 -24.81 -8.14
C GLU A 427 5.60 -26.33 -8.30
N VAL A 428 6.54 -26.89 -9.06
CA VAL A 428 6.61 -28.34 -9.26
C VAL A 428 7.39 -28.98 -8.12
N LEU A 429 6.72 -29.83 -7.35
CA LEU A 429 7.36 -30.66 -6.35
C LEU A 429 8.18 -31.77 -7.03
N ILE A 430 9.49 -31.80 -6.76
CA ILE A 430 10.39 -32.84 -7.26
C ILE A 430 10.39 -34.03 -6.30
N LEU A 431 9.98 -35.18 -6.81
CA LEU A 431 9.95 -36.45 -6.10
C LEU A 431 11.17 -37.30 -6.49
N PRO A 432 11.85 -37.92 -5.51
CA PRO A 432 13.05 -38.72 -5.74
C PRO A 432 12.80 -40.02 -6.54
#